data_AF-A0A6J5XXW8-F1
#
_entry.id   AF-A0A6J5XXW8-F1
#
_cell.length_a   1.000
_cell.length_b   1.000
_cell.length_c   1.000
_cell.angle_alpha   90.00
_cell.angle_beta   90.00
_cell.angle_gamma   90.00
#
_symmetry.space_group_name_H-M   'P 1'
#
loop_
_entity.id
_entity.type
_entity.pdbx_description
1 polymer ?
#
loop_
_entity_poly.entity_id
_entity_poly.type
_entity_poly.pdbx_seq_one_letter_code
_entity_poly.pdbx_strand_id
1 'polypeptide(L)'
;MECAFKEGHEKEYPNLFEMVKDIVRKCRAVPLAMKTLGSQLYSKTDEREWKLVRDSEIWKLEQEGSGHILPALKLSYTRLPPHLRQCLAYCSHLRKDMMGFNSCQLIRYWMALGILDQSHVHGNMELEDIGELYFKDLWTRSFVQNLRKTAELANSKD
;
A
#
# COMPACT_ATOMS: atom_id res chain seq x y z
N MET A 1 13.58 -7.59 -5.97
CA MET A 1 13.58 -6.15 -5.66
C MET A 1 14.48 -5.40 -6.63
N GLU A 2 14.57 -5.86 -7.88
CA GLU A 2 14.47 -4.95 -9.02
C GLU A 2 13.16 -4.17 -8.82
N CYS A 3 13.09 -2.87 -8.62
CA CYS A 3 14.07 -1.85 -8.47
C CYS A 3 13.39 -0.89 -7.47
N ALA A 4 13.98 -0.57 -6.32
CA ALA A 4 13.48 0.55 -5.52
C ALA A 4 14.07 1.90 -6.00
N PHE A 5 14.92 1.82 -7.03
CA PHE A 5 15.48 2.93 -7.80
C PHE A 5 14.99 2.81 -9.24
N LYS A 6 14.98 3.91 -9.99
CA LYS A 6 14.96 3.78 -11.45
C LYS A 6 16.22 3.00 -11.88
N GLU A 7 16.05 2.09 -12.82
CA GLU A 7 17.11 1.23 -13.33
C GLU A 7 18.32 2.09 -13.76
N GLY A 8 19.52 1.80 -13.26
CA GLY A 8 20.76 2.54 -13.58
C GLY A 8 21.29 3.55 -12.54
N HIS A 9 20.57 3.83 -11.46
CA HIS A 9 20.99 4.82 -10.43
C HIS A 9 21.67 4.21 -9.18
N GLU A 10 22.02 2.93 -9.19
CA GLU A 10 22.60 2.25 -8.01
C GLU A 10 23.92 2.87 -7.53
N LYS A 11 24.72 3.41 -8.47
CA LYS A 11 25.99 4.09 -8.16
C LYS A 11 25.80 5.51 -7.62
N GLU A 12 24.62 6.09 -7.79
CA GLU A 12 24.32 7.47 -7.35
C GLU A 12 23.93 7.53 -5.87
N TYR A 13 23.48 6.42 -5.29
CA TYR A 13 22.99 6.36 -3.91
C TYR A 13 23.53 5.14 -3.13
N PRO A 14 24.84 5.03 -2.91
CA PRO A 14 25.45 3.86 -2.27
C PRO A 14 24.89 3.57 -0.88
N ASN A 15 24.59 4.62 -0.09
CA ASN A 15 23.99 4.47 1.24
C ASN A 15 22.58 3.89 1.17
N LEU A 16 21.78 4.28 0.17
CA LEU A 16 20.45 3.74 0.01
C LEU A 16 20.48 2.26 -0.38
N PHE A 17 21.44 1.86 -1.21
CA PHE A 17 21.62 0.46 -1.59
C PHE A 17 21.93 -0.44 -0.39
N GLU A 18 22.78 0.01 0.54
CA GLU A 18 23.02 -0.73 1.78
C GLU A 18 21.75 -0.82 2.65
N MET A 19 20.97 0.26 2.73
CA MET A 19 19.69 0.22 3.44
C MET A 19 18.65 -0.71 2.78
N VAL A 20 18.62 -0.80 1.44
CA VAL A 20 17.81 -1.80 0.73
C VAL A 20 18.16 -3.21 1.20
N LYS A 21 19.45 -3.55 1.23
CA LYS A 21 19.90 -4.88 1.68
C LYS A 21 19.45 -5.18 3.11
N ASP A 22 19.58 -4.22 4.02
CA ASP A 22 19.13 -4.39 5.41
C ASP A 22 17.64 -4.62 5.53
N ILE A 23 16.83 -3.87 4.77
CA ILE A 23 15.37 -4.04 4.74
C ILE A 23 15.01 -5.41 4.15
N VAL A 24 15.68 -5.86 3.08
CA VAL A 24 15.46 -7.20 2.49
C VAL A 24 15.75 -8.31 3.49
N ARG A 25 16.84 -8.19 4.25
CA ARG A 25 17.18 -9.15 5.33
C ARG A 25 16.09 -9.17 6.41
N LYS A 26 15.62 -8.00 6.85
CA LYS A 26 14.52 -7.88 7.84
C LYS A 26 13.20 -8.47 7.34
N CYS A 27 12.90 -8.36 6.05
CA CYS A 27 11.75 -8.99 5.42
C CYS A 27 11.86 -10.53 5.30
N ARG A 28 13.02 -11.12 5.64
CA ARG A 28 13.30 -12.56 5.55
C ARG A 28 12.90 -13.20 4.20
N ALA A 29 13.10 -12.45 3.12
CA ALA A 29 12.72 -12.84 1.76
C ALA A 29 11.22 -13.17 1.55
N VAL A 30 10.32 -12.75 2.45
CA VAL A 30 8.88 -12.90 2.24
C VAL A 30 8.45 -11.98 1.07
N PRO A 31 7.97 -12.52 -0.07
CA PRO A 31 7.72 -11.72 -1.27
C PRO A 31 6.75 -10.57 -1.05
N LEU A 32 5.67 -10.82 -0.30
CA LEU A 32 4.66 -9.81 -0.01
C LEU A 32 5.18 -8.71 0.92
N ALA A 33 6.03 -9.04 1.90
CA ALA A 33 6.69 -8.04 2.75
C ALA A 33 7.58 -7.11 1.91
N MET A 34 8.39 -7.71 1.02
CA MET A 34 9.25 -6.96 0.09
C MET A 34 8.44 -6.09 -0.86
N LYS A 35 7.35 -6.59 -1.42
CA LYS A 35 6.47 -5.82 -2.33
C LYS A 35 5.83 -4.63 -1.60
N THR A 36 5.37 -4.85 -0.37
CA THR A 36 4.71 -3.82 0.43
C THR A 36 5.67 -2.68 0.76
N LEU A 37 6.85 -2.96 1.32
CA LEU A 37 7.82 -1.92 1.65
C LEU A 37 8.52 -1.35 0.41
N GLY A 38 8.76 -2.18 -0.60
CA GLY A 38 9.36 -1.76 -1.86
C GLY A 38 8.49 -0.73 -2.59
N SER A 39 7.18 -0.98 -2.70
CA SER A 39 6.25 -0.01 -3.31
C SER A 39 6.16 1.30 -2.52
N GLN A 40 6.24 1.26 -1.19
CA GLN A 40 6.25 2.45 -0.34
C GLN A 40 7.53 3.31 -0.51
N LEU A 41 8.67 2.67 -0.80
CA LEU A 41 9.98 3.33 -0.90
C LEU A 41 10.43 3.60 -2.35
N TYR A 42 9.75 3.04 -3.35
CA TYR A 42 10.15 3.02 -4.77
C TYR A 42 10.57 4.37 -5.38
N SER A 43 10.00 5.48 -4.92
CA SER A 43 10.30 6.82 -5.45
C SER A 43 11.06 7.71 -4.47
N LYS A 44 11.52 7.17 -3.34
CA LYS A 44 12.14 7.94 -2.26
C LYS A 44 13.65 7.94 -2.41
N THR A 45 14.24 9.11 -2.60
CA THR A 45 15.70 9.31 -2.61
C THR A 45 16.24 9.91 -1.31
N ASP A 46 15.36 10.39 -0.41
CA ASP A 46 15.78 10.90 0.90
C ASP A 46 16.13 9.76 1.84
N GLU A 47 17.41 9.65 2.24
CA GLU A 47 17.88 8.63 3.18
C GLU A 47 17.10 8.57 4.49
N ARG A 48 16.54 9.70 4.95
CA ARG A 48 15.77 9.75 6.20
C ARG A 48 14.54 8.87 6.12
N GLU A 49 13.85 8.82 4.97
CA GLU A 49 12.68 7.97 4.76
C GLU A 49 13.05 6.49 4.92
N TRP A 50 14.21 6.10 4.38
CA TRP A 50 14.75 4.74 4.44
C TRP A 50 15.19 4.36 5.86
N LYS A 51 15.89 5.26 6.56
CA LYS A 51 16.30 5.05 7.97
C LYS A 51 15.10 4.84 8.87
N LEU A 52 14.04 5.63 8.69
CA LEU A 52 12.79 5.46 9.45
C LEU A 52 12.14 4.09 9.23
N VAL A 53 12.31 3.46 8.05
CA VAL A 53 11.83 2.08 7.83
C VAL A 53 12.82 1.09 8.43
N ARG A 54 14.11 1.17 8.08
CA ARG A 54 15.15 0.22 8.50
C ARG A 54 15.28 0.11 10.03
N ASP A 55 15.28 1.25 10.71
CA ASP A 55 15.62 1.37 12.14
C ASP A 55 14.38 1.37 13.05
N SER A 56 13.19 1.12 12.48
CA SER A 56 11.96 1.15 13.25
C SER A 56 11.93 0.09 14.36
N GLU A 57 11.49 0.52 15.54
CA GLU A 57 11.24 -0.37 16.69
C GLU A 57 10.17 -1.43 16.38
N ILE A 58 9.33 -1.23 15.35
CA ILE A 58 8.34 -2.23 14.91
C ILE A 58 9.00 -3.57 14.54
N TRP A 59 10.26 -3.55 14.06
CA TRP A 59 11.01 -4.77 13.79
C TRP A 59 11.29 -5.61 15.04
N LYS A 60 11.32 -4.98 16.22
CA LYS A 60 11.55 -5.66 17.51
C LYS A 60 10.23 -6.13 18.15
N LEU A 61 9.10 -5.65 17.66
CA LEU A 61 7.76 -6.03 18.15
C LEU A 61 7.27 -7.36 17.56
N GLU A 62 8.15 -8.19 16.98
CA GLU A 62 7.79 -9.54 16.55
C GLU A 62 7.22 -10.30 17.74
N GLN A 63 5.89 -10.50 17.75
CA GLN A 63 5.28 -11.43 18.69
C GLN A 63 5.52 -12.86 18.19
N GLU A 64 5.94 -13.73 19.10
CA GLU A 64 6.11 -15.16 18.82
C GLU A 64 4.83 -15.72 18.16
N GLY A 65 5.00 -16.41 17.02
CA GLY A 65 3.90 -17.02 16.27
C GLY A 65 3.20 -16.12 15.23
N SER A 66 3.52 -14.83 15.17
CA SER A 66 2.78 -13.88 14.31
C SER A 66 3.29 -13.79 12.86
N GLY A 67 4.40 -14.47 12.55
CA GLY A 67 4.98 -14.58 11.21
C GLY A 67 5.80 -13.35 10.80
N HIS A 68 6.81 -13.58 9.95
CA HIS A 68 7.82 -12.57 9.59
C HIS A 68 7.31 -11.41 8.72
N ILE A 69 6.03 -11.45 8.33
CA ILE A 69 5.41 -10.45 7.47
C ILE A 69 4.76 -9.30 8.25
N LEU A 70 4.28 -9.54 9.47
CA LEU A 70 3.51 -8.55 10.20
C LEU A 70 4.27 -7.25 10.51
N PRO A 71 5.56 -7.26 10.87
CA PRO A 71 6.31 -6.02 11.06
C PRO A 71 6.31 -5.15 9.81
N ALA A 72 6.51 -5.75 8.62
CA ALA A 72 6.50 -5.04 7.35
C ALA A 72 5.11 -4.46 7.02
N LEU A 73 4.04 -5.21 7.26
CA LEU A 73 2.67 -4.74 7.05
C LEU A 73 2.31 -3.59 8.01
N LYS A 74 2.67 -3.73 9.29
CA LYS A 74 2.42 -2.69 10.31
C LYS A 74 3.19 -1.42 9.99
N LEU A 75 4.45 -1.55 9.56
CA LEU A 75 5.25 -0.43 9.08
C LEU A 75 4.58 0.30 7.93
N SER A 76 4.17 -0.46 6.90
CA SER A 76 3.48 0.13 5.75
C SER A 76 2.21 0.86 6.17
N TYR A 77 1.40 0.24 7.04
CA TYR A 77 0.13 0.79 7.51
C TYR A 77 0.29 2.06 8.34
N THR A 78 1.25 2.10 9.27
CA THR A 78 1.50 3.28 10.13
C THR A 78 1.96 4.50 9.35
N ARG A 79 2.50 4.29 8.15
CA ARG A 79 3.00 5.33 7.24
C ARG A 79 2.02 5.67 6.12
N LEU A 80 0.81 5.13 6.14
CA LEU A 80 -0.24 5.56 5.24
C LEU A 80 -0.72 6.97 5.61
N PRO A 81 -1.07 7.79 4.60
CA PRO A 81 -1.87 8.99 4.84
C PRO A 81 -3.13 8.67 5.67
N PRO A 82 -3.58 9.58 6.55
CA PRO A 82 -4.72 9.34 7.43
C PRO A 82 -5.99 8.88 6.69
N HIS A 83 -6.29 9.47 5.52
CA HIS A 83 -7.46 9.12 4.71
C HIS A 83 -7.39 7.66 4.19
N LEU A 84 -6.23 7.21 3.69
CA LEU A 84 -6.07 5.82 3.23
C LEU A 84 -6.12 4.82 4.39
N ARG A 85 -5.56 5.21 5.54
CA ARG A 85 -5.61 4.39 6.76
C ARG A 85 -7.05 4.21 7.25
N GLN A 86 -7.86 5.25 7.15
CA GLN A 86 -9.29 5.21 7.45
C GLN A 86 -10.03 4.30 6.47
N CYS A 87 -9.82 4.45 5.16
CA CYS A 87 -10.40 3.56 4.15
C CYS A 87 -10.12 2.08 4.46
N LEU A 88 -8.88 1.71 4.79
CA LEU A 88 -8.52 0.34 5.17
C LEU A 88 -9.15 -0.14 6.47
N ALA A 89 -9.24 0.72 7.50
CA ALA A 89 -9.88 0.37 8.76
C ALA A 89 -11.38 0.04 8.55
N TYR A 90 -12.05 0.73 7.63
CA TYR A 90 -13.43 0.38 7.28
C TYR A 90 -13.53 -0.85 6.38
N CYS A 91 -12.50 -1.15 5.58
CA CYS A 91 -12.42 -2.43 4.85
C CYS A 91 -12.38 -3.63 5.80
N SER A 92 -11.84 -3.53 7.02
CA SER A 92 -11.83 -4.66 7.97
C SER A 92 -13.22 -5.00 8.54
N HIS A 93 -14.18 -4.09 8.40
CA HIS A 93 -15.58 -4.32 8.77
C HIS A 93 -16.38 -5.00 7.64
N LEU A 94 -15.83 -5.02 6.42
CA LEU A 94 -16.39 -5.80 5.33
C LEU A 94 -16.18 -7.28 5.67
N ARG A 95 -17.30 -8.00 5.81
CA ARG A 95 -17.29 -9.41 6.19
C ARG A 95 -16.46 -10.23 5.19
N LYS A 96 -15.84 -11.30 5.68
CA LYS A 96 -14.95 -12.20 4.92
C LYS A 96 -15.64 -12.89 3.71
N ASP A 97 -16.97 -12.92 3.69
CA ASP A 97 -17.82 -13.42 2.58
C ASP A 97 -17.91 -12.43 1.40
N MET A 98 -17.45 -11.19 1.56
CA MET A 98 -17.44 -10.16 0.52
C MET A 98 -16.10 -10.06 -0.23
N MET A 99 -15.32 -11.15 -0.31
CA MET A 99 -14.09 -11.25 -1.12
C MET A 99 -14.41 -11.26 -2.64
N GLY A 100 -15.04 -10.21 -3.14
CA GLY A 100 -15.41 -10.07 -4.54
C GLY A 100 -15.80 -8.67 -4.97
N PHE A 101 -15.60 -7.65 -4.14
CA PHE A 101 -15.90 -6.29 -4.52
C PHE A 101 -15.08 -5.86 -5.74
N ASN A 102 -15.73 -5.31 -6.77
CA ASN A 102 -15.01 -4.52 -7.75
C ASN A 102 -14.64 -3.16 -7.14
N SER A 103 -13.69 -2.43 -7.75
CA SER A 103 -13.23 -1.13 -7.24
C SER A 103 -14.39 -0.16 -7.03
N CYS A 104 -15.37 -0.14 -7.94
CA CYS A 104 -16.54 0.73 -7.87
C CYS A 104 -17.38 0.50 -6.60
N GLN A 105 -17.58 -0.76 -6.19
CA GLN A 105 -18.37 -1.07 -5.00
C GLN A 105 -17.65 -0.65 -3.72
N LEU A 106 -16.33 -0.84 -3.67
CA LEU A 106 -15.52 -0.39 -2.53
C LEU A 106 -15.51 1.15 -2.42
N ILE A 107 -15.41 1.85 -3.55
CA ILE A 107 -15.50 3.31 -3.61
C ILE A 107 -16.87 3.79 -3.12
N ARG A 108 -17.95 3.20 -3.61
CA ARG A 108 -19.32 3.54 -3.14
C ARG A 108 -19.50 3.29 -1.65
N TYR A 109 -18.87 2.25 -1.11
CA TYR A 109 -18.89 2.00 0.32
C TYR A 109 -18.18 3.12 1.10
N TRP A 110 -17.01 3.57 0.64
CA TRP A 110 -16.33 4.72 1.24
C TRP A 110 -17.12 6.02 1.11
N MET A 111 -17.81 6.24 -0.02
CA MET A 111 -18.72 7.38 -0.19
C MET A 111 -19.87 7.34 0.82
N ALA A 112 -20.54 6.19 0.96
CA ALA A 112 -21.67 6.04 1.89
C ALA A 112 -21.27 6.22 3.36
N LEU A 113 -20.03 5.86 3.71
CA LEU A 113 -19.47 6.12 5.03
C LEU A 113 -19.00 7.57 5.23
N GLY A 114 -18.98 8.39 4.17
CA GLY A 114 -18.56 9.79 4.23
C GLY A 114 -17.06 9.96 4.55
N ILE A 115 -16.22 8.97 4.21
CA ILE A 115 -14.78 9.01 4.55
C ILE A 115 -13.90 9.53 3.41
N LEU A 116 -14.49 9.77 2.24
CA LEU A 116 -13.80 10.43 1.14
C LEU A 116 -13.82 11.93 1.39
N ASP A 117 -12.64 12.52 1.43
CA ASP A 117 -12.45 13.93 1.76
C ASP A 117 -12.63 14.79 0.50
N GLN A 118 -13.64 15.67 0.48
CA GLN A 118 -13.83 16.69 -0.56
C GLN A 118 -13.15 18.02 -0.21
N SER A 119 -12.15 18.02 0.68
CA SER A 119 -11.41 19.24 0.99
C SER A 119 -10.82 19.88 -0.27
N HIS A 120 -10.50 21.18 -0.16
CA HIS A 120 -9.91 21.96 -1.25
C HIS A 120 -8.65 21.34 -1.89
N VAL A 121 -8.01 20.37 -1.22
CA VAL A 121 -6.87 19.61 -1.74
C VAL A 121 -7.22 18.87 -3.03
N HIS A 122 -8.47 18.43 -3.19
CA HIS A 122 -8.94 17.71 -4.38
C HIS A 122 -9.71 18.59 -5.37
N GLY A 123 -9.75 19.90 -5.13
CA GLY A 123 -10.39 20.88 -6.02
C GLY A 123 -11.87 20.57 -6.27
N ASN A 124 -12.25 20.48 -7.55
CA ASN A 124 -13.62 20.20 -7.99
C ASN A 124 -13.82 18.74 -8.41
N MET A 125 -13.02 17.80 -7.89
CA MET A 125 -13.20 16.38 -8.20
C MET A 125 -14.48 15.83 -7.58
N GLU A 126 -15.15 14.95 -8.31
CA GLU A 126 -16.27 14.18 -7.79
C GLU A 126 -15.77 13.13 -6.77
N LEU A 127 -16.67 12.67 -5.90
CA LEU A 127 -16.32 11.67 -4.88
C LEU A 127 -15.81 10.37 -5.49
N GLU A 128 -16.35 9.98 -6.65
CA GLU A 128 -15.93 8.82 -7.40
C GLU A 128 -14.46 8.93 -7.85
N ASP A 129 -14.04 10.10 -8.33
CA ASP A 129 -12.67 10.37 -8.75
C ASP A 129 -11.71 10.31 -7.57
N ILE A 130 -12.09 10.92 -6.45
CA ILE A 130 -11.32 10.87 -5.19
C ILE A 130 -11.19 9.42 -4.70
N GLY A 131 -12.28 8.67 -4.77
CA GLY A 131 -12.32 7.25 -4.42
C GLY A 131 -11.38 6.40 -5.28
N GLU A 132 -11.35 6.64 -6.59
CA GLU A 132 -10.45 5.95 -7.51
C GLU A 132 -8.97 6.29 -7.25
N LEU A 133 -8.66 7.56 -6.91
CA LEU A 133 -7.32 7.95 -6.49
C LEU A 133 -6.87 7.20 -5.23
N TYR A 134 -7.73 7.14 -4.21
CA TYR A 134 -7.43 6.43 -2.97
C TYR A 134 -7.28 4.93 -3.20
N PHE A 135 -8.17 4.36 -4.01
CA PHE A 135 -8.10 2.97 -4.42
C PHE A 135 -6.78 2.64 -5.11
N LYS A 136 -6.38 3.45 -6.09
CA LYS A 136 -5.16 3.27 -6.86
C LYS A 136 -3.90 3.43 -6.00
N ASP A 137 -3.89 4.32 -5.02
CA ASP A 137 -2.75 4.45 -4.10
C ASP A 137 -2.65 3.22 -3.19
N LEU A 138 -3.77 2.74 -2.64
CA LEU A 138 -3.81 1.50 -1.86
C LEU A 138 -3.37 0.28 -2.67
N TRP A 139 -3.78 0.20 -3.93
CA TRP A 139 -3.34 -0.84 -4.87
C TRP A 139 -1.83 -0.78 -5.12
N THR A 140 -1.31 0.41 -5.41
CA THR A 140 0.13 0.62 -5.68
C THR A 140 0.97 0.21 -4.47
N ARG A 141 0.48 0.48 -3.26
CA ARG A 141 1.09 0.08 -1.98
C ARG A 141 0.83 -1.37 -1.57
N SER A 142 0.20 -2.16 -2.44
CA SER A 142 -0.10 -3.59 -2.26
C SER A 142 -1.06 -3.92 -1.12
N PHE A 143 -1.83 -2.93 -0.61
CA PHE A 143 -2.87 -3.16 0.41
C PHE A 143 -4.14 -3.78 -0.17
N VAL A 144 -4.40 -3.56 -1.46
CA VAL A 144 -5.49 -4.20 -2.20
C VAL A 144 -4.89 -5.02 -3.33
N GLN A 145 -5.41 -6.23 -3.54
CA GLN A 145 -4.98 -7.16 -4.58
C GLN A 145 -6.22 -7.77 -5.25
N ASN A 146 -6.11 -8.09 -6.54
CA ASN A 146 -7.12 -8.80 -7.33
C ASN A 146 -8.57 -8.29 -7.18
N LEU A 147 -8.87 -7.08 -7.68
CA LEU A 147 -10.27 -6.74 -7.98
C LEU A 147 -10.53 -7.02 -9.45
N ARG A 148 -11.60 -7.77 -9.77
CA ARG A 148 -12.03 -7.96 -11.16
C ARG A 148 -12.30 -6.59 -11.76
N LYS A 149 -11.63 -6.25 -12.85
CA LYS A 149 -12.02 -5.11 -13.68
C LYS A 149 -13.44 -5.40 -14.17
N THR A 150 -14.37 -4.48 -13.91
CA THR A 150 -15.76 -4.55 -14.39
C THR A 150 -15.88 -4.58 -15.92
N ALA A 151 -14.78 -4.37 -16.65
CA ALA A 151 -14.74 -4.43 -18.11
C ALA A 151 -14.95 -5.84 -18.70
N GLU A 152 -14.84 -6.93 -17.91
CA GLU A 152 -14.96 -8.30 -18.44
C GLU A 152 -16.35 -8.94 -18.29
N LEU A 153 -17.34 -8.24 -17.73
CA LEU A 153 -18.73 -8.73 -17.67
C LEU A 153 -19.64 -8.19 -18.78
N ALA A 154 -19.10 -7.38 -19.70
CA ALA A 154 -19.84 -6.89 -20.86
C ALA A 154 -19.66 -7.74 -22.14
N ASN A 155 -18.67 -8.65 -22.19
CA ASN A 155 -18.33 -9.42 -23.40
C ASN A 155 -18.48 -10.95 -23.25
N SER A 156 -19.35 -11.41 -22.34
CA SER A 156 -19.76 -12.82 -22.28
C SER A 156 -21.27 -12.95 -22.37
N LYS A 157 -21.83 -12.38 -23.44
CA LYS A 157 -23.08 -12.81 -24.05
C LYS A 157 -23.01 -12.42 -25.52
N ASP A 158 -22.38 -13.29 -26.31
CA ASP A 158 -22.74 -13.64 -27.68
C ASP A 158 -22.16 -15.02 -27.98
#